data_AF-A0A5D3CHK8-F1
#
_entry.id   AF-A0A5D3CHK8-F1
#
_cell.length_a   1.000
_cell.length_b   1.000
_cell.length_c   1.000
_cell.angle_alpha   90.00
_cell.angle_beta   90.00
_cell.angle_gamma   90.00
#
_symmetry.space_group_name_H-M   'P 1'
#
loop_
_entity.id
_entity.type
_entity.pdbx_description
1 polymer ?
#
loop_
_entity_poly.entity_id
_entity_poly.type
_entity_poly.pdbx_seq_one_letter_code
_entity_poly.pdbx_strand_id
1 'polypeptide(L)'
;MNLHSLNQDSPHQPYSEQSRAAMELINSITGVDEEGRSRQRILTFAARRYASAIERNGQDYDALYNWALVLQESADNVSPDSTSPSKDALLEEACKKYDEATHLCPTLHDAFYNWAIAISDRAKMRGRTKEAEELWKQATKNYEKAVQLNWNSPQALNNWGLALQELSAIVPAREKQTIVKTAISKFRAAIQLQFDFHRAIYNLGTVLYGLAEDTLRTGGTGNIKDVSPNELYSQSAIYIAAAHALKPNYSVYSSALRLVRSMLPLPYLKVGYLTAPPVGRPLAPHSDWKRSQFFLNHDVLQKLNIGGEQIQTSPSTLGRSGSTLNGDRTIKVEIPDIVSVSACADLTLPPGAGLCIDTIHGPIFLVADSWDALDGWLDAIRLVYTIYARGKNEVLAGIITG
;
A
#
# COMPACT_ATOMS: atom_id res chain seq x y z
N MET A 1 49.63 49.69 -17.17
CA MET A 1 50.42 49.03 -16.10
C MET A 1 49.93 49.58 -14.78
N ASN A 2 49.41 48.83 -13.81
CA ASN A 2 49.29 47.39 -13.62
C ASN A 2 47.97 47.06 -12.91
N LEU A 3 47.37 45.95 -13.34
CA LEU A 3 46.33 45.21 -12.65
C LEU A 3 46.89 44.64 -11.35
N HIS A 4 46.21 44.83 -10.21
CA HIS A 4 46.34 43.92 -9.09
C HIS A 4 45.08 43.06 -8.96
N SER A 5 45.30 41.78 -9.24
CA SER A 5 44.41 40.64 -9.09
C SER A 5 43.80 40.57 -7.70
N LEU A 6 42.46 40.50 -7.64
CA LEU A 6 41.70 40.00 -6.49
C LEU A 6 41.72 38.46 -6.53
N ASN A 7 42.87 37.87 -6.18
CA ASN A 7 42.91 36.48 -5.71
C ASN A 7 42.57 36.49 -4.21
N GLN A 8 41.30 36.27 -3.88
CA GLN A 8 40.95 35.73 -2.58
C GLN A 8 40.78 34.22 -2.72
N ASP A 9 41.91 33.53 -2.86
CA ASP A 9 42.01 32.14 -2.44
C ASP A 9 41.82 32.14 -0.91
N SER A 10 40.60 31.83 -0.47
CA SER A 10 40.37 31.51 0.94
C SER A 10 41.11 30.22 1.26
N PRO A 11 41.99 30.18 2.28
CA PRO A 11 42.69 28.96 2.63
C PRO A 11 41.65 27.92 3.08
N HIS A 12 41.71 26.74 2.45
CA HIS A 12 40.97 25.55 2.85
C HIS A 12 41.21 25.29 4.34
N GLN A 13 40.24 25.63 5.19
CA GLN A 13 40.19 25.07 6.52
C GLN A 13 39.94 23.56 6.36
N PRO A 14 40.73 22.70 7.00
CA PRO A 14 40.59 21.27 6.83
C PRO A 14 39.26 20.83 7.46
N TYR A 15 38.36 20.34 6.61
CA TYR A 15 37.16 19.61 7.02
C TYR A 15 37.51 18.55 8.07
N SER A 16 36.57 18.25 8.98
CA SER A 16 36.68 17.05 9.81
C SER A 16 36.91 15.83 8.91
N GLU A 17 37.65 14.81 9.37
CA GLU A 17 38.03 13.67 8.52
C GLU A 17 36.82 13.01 7.83
N GLN A 18 35.69 12.93 8.53
CA GLN A 18 34.41 12.45 7.99
C GLN A 18 33.85 13.38 6.91
N SER A 19 33.84 14.69 7.15
CA SER A 19 33.41 15.69 6.17
C SER A 19 34.29 15.70 4.92
N ARG A 20 35.60 15.45 5.08
CA ARG A 20 36.55 15.31 3.98
C ARG A 20 36.24 14.08 3.13
N ALA A 21 36.02 12.92 3.76
CA ALA A 21 35.69 11.68 3.05
C ALA A 21 34.39 11.81 2.23
N ALA A 22 33.34 12.39 2.82
CA ALA A 22 32.08 12.66 2.11
C ALA A 22 32.28 13.61 0.91
N MET A 23 33.10 14.66 1.08
CA MET A 23 33.41 15.61 0.00
C MET A 23 34.25 14.98 -1.12
N GLU A 24 35.21 14.09 -0.80
CA GLU A 24 36.00 13.35 -1.79
C GLU A 24 35.13 12.43 -2.66
N LEU A 25 34.17 11.74 -2.03
CA LEU A 25 33.17 10.94 -2.77
C LEU A 25 32.35 11.83 -3.72
N ILE A 26 31.83 12.96 -3.27
CA ILE A 26 31.00 13.84 -4.11
C ILE A 26 31.79 14.47 -5.27
N ASN A 27 33.05 14.86 -5.02
CA ASN A 27 33.89 15.51 -6.03
C ASN A 27 34.39 14.54 -7.11
N SER A 28 34.43 13.24 -6.84
CA SER A 28 34.90 12.22 -7.79
C SER A 28 33.83 11.76 -8.78
N ILE A 29 32.58 12.19 -8.62
CA ILE A 29 31.48 11.83 -9.51
C ILE A 29 31.54 12.63 -10.80
N THR A 30 31.57 11.92 -11.92
CA THR A 30 31.36 12.49 -13.25
C THR A 30 30.00 12.04 -13.76
N GLY A 31 29.06 12.97 -13.92
CA GLY A 31 27.71 12.65 -14.39
C GLY A 31 27.73 12.01 -15.78
N VAL A 32 26.86 11.01 -15.99
CA VAL A 32 26.81 10.18 -17.21
C VAL A 32 26.48 11.00 -18.46
N ASP A 33 25.58 11.98 -18.33
CA ASP A 33 25.15 12.89 -19.38
C ASP A 33 25.35 14.37 -18.98
N GLU A 34 25.03 15.29 -19.87
CA GLU A 34 25.18 16.73 -19.59
C GLU A 34 24.29 17.19 -18.43
N GLU A 35 23.08 16.65 -18.36
CA GLU A 35 22.14 16.95 -17.28
C GLU A 35 22.67 16.46 -15.93
N GLY A 36 23.17 15.22 -15.85
CA GLY A 36 23.81 14.64 -14.68
C GLY A 36 25.07 15.37 -14.27
N ARG A 37 25.91 15.82 -15.22
CA ARG A 37 27.05 16.71 -14.90
C ARG A 37 26.58 18.05 -14.31
N SER A 38 25.48 18.60 -14.83
CA SER A 38 24.91 19.84 -14.30
C SER A 38 24.33 19.66 -12.90
N ARG A 39 23.54 18.60 -12.68
CA ARG A 39 23.02 18.20 -11.36
C ARG A 39 24.16 18.00 -10.38
N GLN A 40 25.22 17.29 -10.78
CA GLN A 40 26.35 17.02 -9.89
C GLN A 40 27.08 18.30 -9.47
N ARG A 41 27.26 19.29 -10.35
CA ARG A 41 27.85 20.60 -9.97
C ARG A 41 27.02 21.30 -8.89
N ILE A 42 25.69 21.25 -9.00
CA ILE A 42 24.77 21.85 -8.02
C ILE A 42 24.88 21.09 -6.68
N LEU A 43 24.88 19.76 -6.72
CA LEU A 43 25.03 18.90 -5.54
C LEU A 43 26.38 19.14 -4.84
N THR A 44 27.48 19.23 -5.57
CA THR A 44 28.80 19.57 -5.02
C THR A 44 28.81 20.94 -4.36
N PHE A 45 28.17 21.95 -4.97
CA PHE A 45 28.06 23.27 -4.36
C PHE A 45 27.25 23.25 -3.06
N ALA A 46 26.11 22.54 -3.05
CA ALA A 46 25.29 22.37 -1.86
C ALA A 46 26.04 21.63 -0.74
N ALA A 47 26.72 20.53 -1.06
CA ALA A 47 27.53 19.76 -0.10
C ALA A 47 28.59 20.62 0.60
N ARG A 48 29.30 21.48 -0.14
CA ARG A 48 30.28 22.42 0.45
C ARG A 48 29.64 23.38 1.44
N ARG A 49 28.42 23.86 1.14
CA ARG A 49 27.69 24.75 2.05
C ARG A 49 27.29 24.03 3.33
N TYR A 50 26.78 22.81 3.23
CA TYR A 50 26.40 22.03 4.41
C TYR A 50 27.62 21.60 5.24
N ALA A 51 28.71 21.17 4.60
CA ALA A 51 29.98 20.90 5.26
C ALA A 51 30.45 22.12 6.08
N SER A 52 30.47 23.30 5.45
CA SER A 52 30.86 24.53 6.12
C SER A 52 29.87 24.98 7.21
N ALA A 53 28.58 24.66 7.09
CA ALA A 53 27.60 24.92 8.15
C ALA A 53 27.87 24.07 9.39
N ILE A 54 28.15 22.77 9.20
CA ILE A 54 28.43 21.81 10.28
C ILE A 54 29.76 22.13 10.98
N GLU A 55 30.77 22.62 10.25
CA GLU A 55 32.00 23.11 10.87
C GLU A 55 31.77 24.29 11.81
N ARG A 56 30.88 25.21 11.43
CA ARG A 56 30.52 26.37 12.28
C ARG A 56 29.61 25.95 13.44
N ASN A 57 28.73 24.98 13.20
CA ASN A 57 27.77 24.48 14.18
C ASN A 57 27.57 22.97 14.00
N GLY A 58 28.30 22.17 14.78
CA GLY A 58 28.17 20.71 14.76
C GLY A 58 26.84 20.17 15.31
N GLN A 59 25.93 21.04 15.75
CA GLN A 59 24.58 20.69 16.20
C GLN A 59 23.50 21.06 15.17
N ASP A 60 23.89 21.50 13.97
CA ASP A 60 22.96 21.81 12.88
C ASP A 60 22.45 20.52 12.22
N TYR A 61 21.40 19.94 12.82
CA TYR A 61 20.79 18.71 12.31
C TYR A 61 20.17 18.90 10.92
N ASP A 62 19.72 20.11 10.57
CA ASP A 62 19.14 20.43 9.27
C ASP A 62 20.24 20.39 8.19
N ALA A 63 21.44 20.92 8.47
CA ALA A 63 22.57 20.80 7.57
C ALA A 63 23.01 19.34 7.37
N LEU A 64 23.03 18.53 8.44
CA LEU A 64 23.33 17.09 8.36
C LEU A 64 22.30 16.33 7.52
N TYR A 65 21.02 16.56 7.78
CA TYR A 65 19.91 15.96 7.04
C TYR A 65 19.96 16.32 5.55
N ASN A 66 20.14 17.60 5.22
CA ASN A 66 20.21 18.04 3.83
C ASN A 66 21.47 17.57 3.12
N TRP A 67 22.60 17.41 3.84
CA TRP A 67 23.79 16.81 3.26
C TRP A 67 23.59 15.31 2.95
N ALA A 68 22.89 14.59 3.83
CA ALA A 68 22.52 13.19 3.58
C ALA A 68 21.67 13.04 2.30
N LEU A 69 20.71 13.95 2.08
CA LEU A 69 19.94 14.01 0.84
C LEU A 69 20.84 14.24 -0.38
N VAL A 70 21.77 15.20 -0.30
CA VAL A 70 22.74 15.47 -1.37
C VAL A 70 23.59 14.24 -1.70
N LEU A 71 23.99 13.46 -0.68
CA LEU A 71 24.74 12.21 -0.85
C LEU A 71 23.90 11.14 -1.56
N GLN A 72 22.62 10.97 -1.19
CA GLN A 72 21.70 10.05 -1.88
C GLN A 72 21.49 10.44 -3.35
N GLU A 73 21.17 11.72 -3.61
CA GLU A 73 20.98 12.23 -4.97
C GLU A 73 22.27 12.10 -5.80
N SER A 74 23.44 12.30 -5.17
CA SER A 74 24.73 12.05 -5.81
C SER A 74 24.92 10.57 -6.14
N ALA A 75 24.47 9.66 -5.28
CA ALA A 75 24.53 8.21 -5.51
C ALA A 75 23.72 7.79 -6.75
N ASP A 76 22.60 8.45 -7.02
CA ASP A 76 21.80 8.21 -8.23
C ASP A 76 22.40 8.78 -9.52
N ASN A 77 23.33 9.74 -9.41
CA ASN A 77 24.10 10.24 -10.56
C ASN A 77 25.32 9.36 -10.91
N VAL A 78 25.67 8.38 -10.06
CA VAL A 78 26.80 7.48 -10.32
C VAL A 78 26.47 6.50 -11.44
N SER A 79 27.39 6.37 -12.40
CA SER A 79 27.26 5.35 -13.47
C SER A 79 27.20 3.94 -12.87
N PRO A 80 26.33 3.03 -13.37
CA PRO A 80 26.30 1.64 -12.93
C PRO A 80 27.66 0.93 -13.01
N ASP A 81 28.53 1.34 -13.94
CA ASP A 81 29.86 0.76 -14.16
C ASP A 81 30.97 1.43 -13.32
N SER A 82 30.64 2.47 -12.55
CA SER A 82 31.60 3.20 -11.71
C SER A 82 32.03 2.35 -10.52
N THR A 83 33.33 2.06 -10.43
CA THR A 83 33.93 1.37 -9.28
C THR A 83 34.37 2.33 -8.17
N SER A 84 34.59 3.61 -8.49
CA SER A 84 34.94 4.65 -7.50
C SER A 84 34.54 6.05 -8.00
N PRO A 85 33.70 6.80 -7.26
CA PRO A 85 33.01 6.38 -6.04
C PRO A 85 31.92 5.35 -6.39
N SER A 86 31.68 4.39 -5.49
CA SER A 86 30.58 3.46 -5.65
C SER A 86 29.29 4.07 -5.12
N LYS A 87 28.16 3.67 -5.72
CA LYS A 87 26.82 4.07 -5.24
C LYS A 87 26.63 3.71 -3.75
N ASP A 88 27.09 2.53 -3.34
CA ASP A 88 26.99 2.05 -1.96
C ASP A 88 27.80 2.91 -0.97
N ALA A 89 28.99 3.39 -1.34
CA ALA A 89 29.80 4.25 -0.47
C ALA A 89 29.10 5.59 -0.17
N LEU A 90 28.46 6.20 -1.19
CA LEU A 90 27.68 7.42 -1.01
C LEU A 90 26.44 7.19 -0.13
N LEU A 91 25.74 6.08 -0.33
CA LEU A 91 24.59 5.73 0.50
C LEU A 91 24.98 5.41 1.95
N GLU A 92 26.14 4.78 2.18
CA GLU A 92 26.66 4.54 3.52
C GLU A 92 26.97 5.86 4.22
N GLU A 93 27.61 6.81 3.54
CA GLU A 93 27.88 8.12 4.13
C GLU A 93 26.58 8.92 4.37
N ALA A 94 25.60 8.83 3.48
CA ALA A 94 24.27 9.38 3.71
C ALA A 94 23.62 8.79 4.97
N CYS A 95 23.72 7.47 5.17
CA CYS A 95 23.22 6.80 6.37
C CYS A 95 23.85 7.35 7.65
N LYS A 96 25.17 7.59 7.67
CA LYS A 96 25.85 8.19 8.84
C LYS A 96 25.34 9.60 9.12
N LYS A 97 25.14 10.42 8.09
CA LYS A 97 24.63 11.78 8.24
C LYS A 97 23.18 11.81 8.74
N TYR A 98 22.34 10.89 8.29
CA TYR A 98 21.00 10.71 8.86
C TYR A 98 21.03 10.24 10.32
N ASP A 99 21.91 9.30 10.65
CA ASP A 99 22.11 8.84 12.02
C ASP A 99 22.48 10.02 12.93
N GLU A 100 23.48 10.82 12.55
CA GLU A 100 23.87 12.05 13.27
C GLU A 100 22.71 13.05 13.38
N ALA A 101 21.97 13.30 12.30
CA ALA A 101 20.83 14.23 12.30
C ALA A 101 19.70 13.77 13.24
N THR A 102 19.40 12.47 13.26
CA THR A 102 18.36 11.90 14.13
C THR A 102 18.79 11.79 15.59
N HIS A 103 20.09 11.65 15.87
CA HIS A 103 20.62 11.78 17.23
C HIS A 103 20.44 13.20 17.77
N LEU A 104 20.67 14.23 16.95
CA LEU A 104 20.48 15.63 17.32
C LEU A 104 19.00 16.03 17.40
N CYS A 105 18.17 15.51 16.49
CA CYS A 105 16.73 15.75 16.46
C CYS A 105 15.95 14.41 16.35
N PRO A 106 15.66 13.75 17.49
CA PRO A 106 14.98 12.44 17.51
C PRO A 106 13.53 12.44 17.01
N THR A 107 12.98 13.61 16.71
CA THR A 107 11.64 13.82 16.16
C THR A 107 11.64 14.14 14.66
N LEU A 108 12.80 14.16 14.01
CA LEU A 108 12.94 14.44 12.57
C LEU A 108 12.51 13.23 11.73
N HIS A 109 11.20 13.07 11.56
CA HIS A 109 10.61 11.93 10.86
C HIS A 109 11.08 11.80 9.40
N ASP A 110 11.31 12.92 8.70
CA ASP A 110 11.83 12.92 7.33
C ASP A 110 13.23 12.30 7.22
N ALA A 111 14.08 12.52 8.22
CA ALA A 111 15.40 11.89 8.29
C ALA A 111 15.28 10.38 8.48
N PHE A 112 14.43 9.90 9.39
CA PHE A 112 14.17 8.47 9.56
C PHE A 112 13.63 7.84 8.27
N TYR A 113 12.70 8.51 7.58
CA TYR A 113 12.10 8.02 6.33
C TYR A 113 13.14 7.92 5.20
N ASN A 114 13.91 8.98 4.94
CA ASN A 114 14.90 9.00 3.88
C ASN A 114 16.11 8.10 4.20
N TRP A 115 16.45 7.97 5.48
CA TRP A 115 17.43 7.00 5.92
C TRP A 115 16.98 5.56 5.64
N ALA A 116 15.71 5.23 5.89
CA ALA A 116 15.16 3.93 5.56
C ALA A 116 15.21 3.65 4.05
N ILE A 117 15.00 4.66 3.20
CA ILE A 117 15.17 4.55 1.74
C ILE A 117 16.63 4.23 1.40
N ALA A 118 17.59 4.99 1.95
CA ALA A 118 19.02 4.77 1.72
C ALA A 118 19.44 3.34 2.08
N ILE A 119 19.02 2.86 3.26
CA ILE A 119 19.29 1.49 3.72
C ILE A 119 18.63 0.46 2.80
N SER A 120 17.39 0.71 2.35
CA SER A 120 16.68 -0.18 1.42
C SER A 120 17.43 -0.34 0.10
N ASP A 121 17.98 0.75 -0.44
CA ASP A 121 18.73 0.70 -1.69
C ASP A 121 20.07 -0.03 -1.52
N ARG A 122 20.75 0.14 -0.38
CA ARG A 122 21.92 -0.68 -0.03
C ARG A 122 21.56 -2.17 0.09
N ALA A 123 20.42 -2.49 0.71
CA ALA A 123 19.96 -3.87 0.84
C ALA A 123 19.72 -4.53 -0.52
N LYS A 124 19.10 -3.80 -1.48
CA LYS A 124 18.89 -4.28 -2.86
C LYS A 124 20.21 -4.61 -3.56
N MET A 125 21.25 -3.80 -3.38
CA MET A 125 22.58 -4.06 -3.97
C MET A 125 23.25 -5.31 -3.44
N ARG A 126 22.90 -5.74 -2.21
CA ARG A 126 23.41 -6.96 -1.58
C ARG A 126 22.59 -8.21 -1.92
N GLY A 127 21.49 -8.08 -2.67
CA GLY A 127 20.67 -9.19 -3.13
C GLY A 127 20.11 -10.04 -1.98
N ARG A 128 20.29 -11.36 -2.05
CA ARG A 128 19.74 -12.33 -1.07
C ARG A 128 20.82 -12.83 -0.10
N THR A 129 21.49 -11.90 0.58
CA THR A 129 22.56 -12.19 1.55
C THR A 129 22.11 -11.94 2.99
N LYS A 130 22.89 -12.41 3.97
CA LYS A 130 22.65 -12.11 5.39
C LYS A 130 22.85 -10.63 5.72
N GLU A 131 23.76 -9.96 5.01
CA GLU A 131 23.91 -8.51 5.10
C GLU A 131 22.65 -7.77 4.61
N ALA A 132 22.07 -8.20 3.48
CA ALA A 132 20.81 -7.65 3.00
C ALA A 132 19.66 -7.86 4.00
N GLU A 133 19.59 -9.03 4.66
CA GLU A 133 18.61 -9.31 5.71
C GLU A 133 18.71 -8.31 6.87
N GLU A 134 19.94 -8.01 7.33
CA GLU A 134 20.16 -7.06 8.41
C GLU A 134 19.84 -5.62 7.98
N LEU A 135 20.23 -5.22 6.77
CA LEU A 135 19.88 -3.91 6.21
C LEU A 135 18.36 -3.76 6.08
N TRP A 136 17.64 -4.78 5.59
CA TRP A 136 16.18 -4.72 5.52
C TRP A 136 15.53 -4.59 6.91
N LYS A 137 16.04 -5.30 7.93
CA LYS A 137 15.57 -5.12 9.32
C LYS A 137 15.80 -3.69 9.80
N GLN A 138 16.96 -3.10 9.53
CA GLN A 138 17.25 -1.71 9.89
C GLN A 138 16.35 -0.72 9.14
N ALA A 139 16.14 -0.91 7.83
CA ALA A 139 15.20 -0.10 7.06
C ALA A 139 13.78 -0.17 7.64
N THR A 140 13.30 -1.36 8.01
CA THR A 140 11.95 -1.51 8.61
C THR A 140 11.83 -0.80 9.95
N LYS A 141 12.87 -0.77 10.80
CA LYS A 141 12.88 -0.01 12.06
C LYS A 141 12.84 1.49 11.83
N ASN A 142 13.57 1.99 10.84
CA ASN A 142 13.57 3.40 10.50
C ASN A 142 12.24 3.86 9.88
N TYR A 143 11.63 3.05 9.00
CA TYR A 143 10.27 3.31 8.51
C TYR A 143 9.25 3.29 9.65
N GLU A 144 9.34 2.32 10.57
CA GLU A 144 8.49 2.28 11.75
C GLU A 144 8.59 3.56 12.57
N LYS A 145 9.83 4.01 12.85
CA LYS A 145 10.06 5.25 13.61
C LYS A 145 9.52 6.48 12.89
N ALA A 146 9.72 6.57 11.57
CA ALA A 146 9.18 7.66 10.76
C ALA A 146 7.64 7.72 10.83
N VAL A 147 6.98 6.56 10.71
CA VAL A 147 5.51 6.45 10.81
C VAL A 147 5.01 6.72 12.24
N GLN A 148 5.74 6.32 13.27
CA GLN A 148 5.39 6.66 14.67
C GLN A 148 5.41 8.18 14.91
N LEU A 149 6.36 8.89 14.30
CA LEU A 149 6.48 10.34 14.42
C LEU A 149 5.50 11.09 13.50
N ASN A 150 5.20 10.54 12.32
CA ASN A 150 4.22 11.07 11.38
C ASN A 150 3.34 9.93 10.82
N TRP A 151 2.24 9.67 11.52
CA TRP A 151 1.34 8.56 11.21
C TRP A 151 0.52 8.77 9.92
N ASN A 152 0.40 10.02 9.44
CA ASN A 152 -0.44 10.39 8.30
C ASN A 152 0.36 10.44 6.98
N SER A 153 1.17 9.42 6.72
CA SER A 153 1.96 9.30 5.48
C SER A 153 1.68 7.99 4.75
N PRO A 154 0.79 8.00 3.74
CA PRO A 154 0.54 6.83 2.88
C PRO A 154 1.82 6.30 2.24
N GLN A 155 2.70 7.19 1.79
CA GLN A 155 3.97 6.86 1.14
C GLN A 155 4.92 6.12 2.09
N ALA A 156 5.05 6.59 3.34
CA ALA A 156 5.88 5.93 4.34
C ALA A 156 5.35 4.54 4.69
N LEU A 157 4.04 4.39 4.88
CA LEU A 157 3.39 3.11 5.12
C LEU A 157 3.57 2.14 3.94
N ASN A 158 3.41 2.61 2.70
CA ASN A 158 3.63 1.80 1.51
C ASN A 158 5.08 1.34 1.38
N ASN A 159 6.06 2.23 1.61
CA ASN A 159 7.47 1.88 1.52
C ASN A 159 7.91 0.95 2.66
N TRP A 160 7.32 1.11 3.84
CA TRP A 160 7.49 0.14 4.93
C TRP A 160 6.97 -1.24 4.53
N GLY A 161 5.78 -1.31 3.94
CA GLY A 161 5.21 -2.55 3.42
C GLY A 161 6.11 -3.21 2.37
N LEU A 162 6.68 -2.44 1.45
CA LEU A 162 7.63 -2.93 0.44
C LEU A 162 8.92 -3.47 1.08
N ALA A 163 9.50 -2.77 2.06
CA ALA A 163 10.68 -3.24 2.77
C ALA A 163 10.42 -4.55 3.53
N LEU A 164 9.23 -4.69 4.15
CA LEU A 164 8.79 -5.94 4.78
C LEU A 164 8.60 -7.06 3.75
N GLN A 165 8.06 -6.76 2.57
CA GLN A 165 7.92 -7.74 1.49
C GLN A 165 9.29 -8.26 1.02
N GLU A 166 10.26 -7.36 0.79
CA GLU A 166 11.63 -7.74 0.42
C GLU A 166 12.32 -8.56 1.53
N LEU A 167 12.18 -8.15 2.80
CA LEU A 167 12.67 -8.91 3.95
C LEU A 167 12.05 -10.32 3.97
N SER A 168 10.74 -10.42 3.75
CA SER A 168 10.00 -11.70 3.76
C SER A 168 10.49 -12.70 2.69
N ALA A 169 11.09 -12.21 1.61
CA ALA A 169 11.59 -13.03 0.50
C ALA A 169 12.94 -13.70 0.80
N ILE A 170 13.65 -13.25 1.85
CA ILE A 170 15.00 -13.71 2.18
C ILE A 170 15.14 -14.30 3.60
N VAL A 171 14.18 -14.05 4.49
CA VAL A 171 14.14 -14.64 5.85
C VAL A 171 13.70 -16.12 5.84
N PRO A 172 13.99 -16.88 6.91
CA PRO A 172 13.47 -18.23 7.09
C PRO A 172 11.93 -18.28 7.11
N ALA A 173 11.36 -19.41 6.65
CA ALA A 173 9.90 -19.60 6.52
C ALA A 173 9.12 -19.34 7.83
N ARG A 174 9.72 -19.66 8.99
CA ARG A 174 9.12 -19.41 10.32
C ARG A 174 8.85 -17.93 10.62
N GLU A 175 9.64 -17.02 10.06
CA GLU A 175 9.53 -15.57 10.28
C GLU A 175 8.71 -14.91 9.17
N LYS A 176 8.74 -15.49 7.97
CA LYS A 176 8.07 -14.99 6.76
C LYS A 176 6.60 -14.67 6.98
N GLN A 177 5.82 -15.57 7.59
CA GLN A 177 4.37 -15.38 7.73
C GLN A 177 4.00 -14.13 8.54
N THR A 178 4.70 -13.89 9.66
CA THR A 178 4.49 -12.71 10.50
C THR A 178 4.88 -11.42 9.79
N ILE A 179 5.98 -11.44 9.05
CA ILE A 179 6.47 -10.28 8.28
C ILE A 179 5.48 -9.95 7.14
N VAL A 180 4.99 -10.95 6.41
CA VAL A 180 3.98 -10.77 5.35
C VAL A 180 2.68 -10.19 5.91
N LYS A 181 2.18 -10.72 7.03
CA LYS A 181 0.99 -10.16 7.70
C LYS A 181 1.18 -8.70 8.09
N THR A 182 2.38 -8.34 8.56
CA THR A 182 2.72 -6.95 8.88
C THR A 182 2.75 -6.09 7.61
N ALA A 183 3.35 -6.57 6.51
CA ALA A 183 3.36 -5.86 5.23
C ALA A 183 1.93 -5.56 4.72
N ILE A 184 1.05 -6.56 4.75
CA ILE A 184 -0.38 -6.44 4.41
C ILE A 184 -1.03 -5.33 5.23
N SER A 185 -0.81 -5.32 6.55
CA SER A 185 -1.34 -4.29 7.44
C SER A 185 -0.85 -2.88 7.06
N LYS A 186 0.43 -2.72 6.69
CA LYS A 186 0.97 -1.41 6.27
C LYS A 186 0.41 -0.94 4.93
N PHE A 187 0.25 -1.82 3.95
CA PHE A 187 -0.41 -1.45 2.69
C PHE A 187 -1.87 -1.08 2.91
N ARG A 188 -2.63 -1.84 3.71
CA ARG A 188 -4.01 -1.49 4.08
C ARG A 188 -4.09 -0.13 4.77
N ALA A 189 -3.20 0.14 5.72
CA ALA A 189 -3.14 1.44 6.40
C ALA A 189 -2.84 2.59 5.41
N ALA A 190 -1.94 2.39 4.45
CA ALA A 190 -1.67 3.38 3.40
C ALA A 190 -2.92 3.67 2.55
N ILE A 191 -3.69 2.64 2.17
CA ILE A 191 -4.93 2.76 1.42
C ILE A 191 -6.01 3.47 2.24
N GLN A 192 -6.09 3.21 3.55
CA GLN A 192 -7.07 3.85 4.44
C GLN A 192 -6.81 5.35 4.62
N LEU A 193 -5.55 5.80 4.54
CA LEU A 193 -5.20 7.22 4.52
C LEU A 193 -5.49 7.86 3.15
N GLN A 194 -5.27 7.12 2.07
CA GLN A 194 -5.48 7.58 0.71
C GLN A 194 -6.05 6.46 -0.17
N PHE A 195 -7.38 6.42 -0.30
CA PHE A 195 -8.07 5.32 -0.99
C PHE A 195 -7.79 5.21 -2.49
N ASP A 196 -7.29 6.28 -3.13
CA ASP A 196 -6.88 6.25 -4.53
C ASP A 196 -5.37 6.03 -4.73
N PHE A 197 -4.64 5.65 -3.66
CA PHE A 197 -3.21 5.38 -3.73
C PHE A 197 -2.92 4.05 -4.43
N HIS A 198 -3.07 4.06 -5.75
CA HIS A 198 -3.00 2.89 -6.63
C HIS A 198 -1.72 2.05 -6.47
N ARG A 199 -0.58 2.64 -6.05
CA ARG A 199 0.65 1.90 -5.77
C ARG A 199 0.49 0.98 -4.56
N ALA A 200 -0.09 1.47 -3.46
CA ALA A 200 -0.36 0.65 -2.27
C ALA A 200 -1.42 -0.44 -2.56
N ILE A 201 -2.47 -0.09 -3.32
CA ILE A 201 -3.48 -1.05 -3.79
C ILE A 201 -2.83 -2.17 -4.60
N TYR A 202 -1.99 -1.81 -5.58
CA TYR A 202 -1.26 -2.79 -6.39
C TYR A 202 -0.33 -3.67 -5.54
N ASN A 203 0.46 -3.06 -4.65
CA ASN A 203 1.40 -3.79 -3.80
C ASN A 203 0.69 -4.74 -2.81
N LEU A 204 -0.47 -4.35 -2.30
CA LEU A 204 -1.29 -5.25 -1.50
C LEU A 204 -1.77 -6.45 -2.32
N GLY A 205 -2.23 -6.20 -3.55
CA GLY A 205 -2.61 -7.26 -4.49
C GLY A 205 -1.47 -8.25 -4.77
N THR A 206 -0.25 -7.75 -5.00
CA THR A 206 0.92 -8.63 -5.26
C THR A 206 1.35 -9.43 -4.03
N VAL A 207 1.32 -8.84 -2.83
CA VAL A 207 1.62 -9.56 -1.59
C VAL A 207 0.59 -10.64 -1.29
N LEU A 208 -0.70 -10.37 -1.51
CA LEU A 208 -1.76 -11.37 -1.34
C LEU A 208 -1.60 -12.53 -2.32
N TYR A 209 -1.19 -12.25 -3.57
CA TYR A 209 -0.85 -13.28 -4.54
C TYR A 209 0.30 -14.16 -4.04
N GLY A 210 1.40 -13.54 -3.60
CA GLY A 210 2.56 -14.26 -3.07
C GLY A 210 2.20 -15.11 -1.84
N LEU A 211 1.33 -14.59 -0.96
CA LEU A 211 0.83 -15.34 0.19
C LEU A 211 -0.04 -16.54 -0.24
N ALA A 212 -0.84 -16.41 -1.30
CA ALA A 212 -1.62 -17.51 -1.85
C ALA A 212 -0.71 -18.64 -2.37
N GLU A 213 0.32 -18.30 -3.15
CA GLU A 213 1.32 -19.23 -3.67
C GLU A 213 2.06 -19.96 -2.55
N ASP A 214 2.50 -19.22 -1.52
CA ASP A 214 3.18 -19.81 -0.38
C ASP A 214 2.27 -20.76 0.39
N THR A 215 1.02 -20.36 0.65
CA THR A 215 0.03 -21.17 1.37
C THR A 215 -0.31 -22.45 0.61
N LEU A 216 -0.43 -22.36 -0.72
CA LEU A 216 -0.66 -23.51 -1.60
C LEU A 216 0.53 -24.48 -1.55
N ARG A 217 1.77 -23.98 -1.63
CA ARG A 217 2.98 -24.81 -1.62
C ARG A 217 3.21 -25.50 -0.27
N THR A 218 2.89 -24.85 0.85
CA THR A 218 3.09 -25.42 2.19
C THR A 218 1.93 -26.29 2.67
N GLY A 219 0.87 -26.48 1.85
CA GLY A 219 -0.29 -27.31 2.21
C GLY A 219 -1.20 -26.72 3.29
N GLY A 220 -1.12 -25.41 3.54
CA GLY A 220 -1.75 -24.74 4.68
C GLY A 220 -1.13 -25.13 6.03
N THR A 221 -1.23 -24.29 7.06
CA THR A 221 -0.67 -24.62 8.39
C THR A 221 -1.52 -25.64 9.18
N GLY A 222 -2.47 -26.32 8.54
CA GLY A 222 -3.46 -27.19 9.22
C GLY A 222 -4.39 -26.44 10.18
N ASN A 223 -4.30 -25.11 10.25
CA ASN A 223 -5.07 -24.28 11.15
C ASN A 223 -6.38 -23.85 10.47
N ILE A 224 -7.51 -24.25 11.05
CA ILE A 224 -8.87 -24.04 10.49
C ILE A 224 -9.21 -22.54 10.31
N LYS A 225 -8.42 -21.63 10.90
CA LYS A 225 -8.59 -20.17 10.84
C LYS A 225 -7.83 -19.48 9.70
N ASP A 226 -6.96 -20.17 8.96
CA ASP A 226 -6.19 -19.53 7.89
C ASP A 226 -7.06 -19.35 6.62
N VAL A 227 -6.96 -18.16 6.01
CA VAL A 227 -7.64 -17.82 4.75
C VAL A 227 -7.18 -18.77 3.64
N SER A 228 -8.14 -19.38 2.92
CA SER A 228 -7.81 -20.32 1.84
C SER A 228 -7.00 -19.64 0.71
N PRO A 229 -6.12 -20.38 0.00
CA PRO A 229 -5.40 -19.84 -1.15
C PRO A 229 -6.32 -19.21 -2.21
N ASN A 230 -7.48 -19.81 -2.48
CA ASN A 230 -8.45 -19.29 -3.44
C ASN A 230 -9.03 -17.93 -3.02
N GLU A 231 -9.30 -17.74 -1.73
CA GLU A 231 -9.76 -16.43 -1.23
C GLU A 231 -8.64 -15.39 -1.32
N LEU A 232 -7.38 -15.76 -1.05
CA LEU A 232 -6.24 -14.87 -1.22
C LEU A 232 -6.02 -14.47 -2.69
N TYR A 233 -6.16 -15.40 -3.64
CA TYR A 233 -6.14 -15.12 -5.07
C TYR A 233 -7.27 -14.19 -5.49
N SER A 234 -8.48 -14.44 -5.01
CA SER A 234 -9.65 -13.58 -5.26
C SER A 234 -9.40 -12.16 -4.73
N GLN A 235 -8.92 -12.01 -3.49
CA GLN A 235 -8.56 -10.72 -2.92
C GLN A 235 -7.46 -10.02 -3.73
N SER A 236 -6.40 -10.75 -4.10
CA SER A 236 -5.34 -10.23 -4.97
C SER A 236 -5.90 -9.66 -6.28
N ALA A 237 -6.79 -10.41 -6.93
CA ALA A 237 -7.43 -10.00 -8.18
C ALA A 237 -8.29 -8.74 -8.02
N ILE A 238 -9.05 -8.62 -6.92
CA ILE A 238 -9.82 -7.41 -6.59
C ILE A 238 -8.89 -6.19 -6.50
N TYR A 239 -7.80 -6.30 -5.75
CA TYR A 239 -6.83 -5.22 -5.58
C TYR A 239 -6.14 -4.84 -6.89
N ILE A 240 -5.70 -5.82 -7.68
CA ILE A 240 -5.04 -5.56 -8.97
C ILE A 240 -6.02 -4.94 -9.98
N ALA A 241 -7.27 -5.40 -10.03
CA ALA A 241 -8.32 -4.80 -10.85
C ALA A 241 -8.58 -3.34 -10.44
N ALA A 242 -8.66 -3.06 -9.13
CA ALA A 242 -8.84 -1.70 -8.64
C ALA A 242 -7.66 -0.78 -8.99
N ALA A 243 -6.42 -1.25 -8.83
CA ALA A 243 -5.23 -0.48 -9.19
C ALA A 243 -5.19 -0.17 -10.69
N HIS A 244 -5.53 -1.16 -11.54
CA HIS A 244 -5.64 -0.96 -12.99
C HIS A 244 -6.76 0.02 -13.34
N ALA A 245 -7.95 -0.09 -12.73
CA ALA A 245 -9.06 0.83 -12.98
C ALA A 245 -8.70 2.30 -12.66
N LEU A 246 -7.97 2.54 -11.57
CA LEU A 246 -7.49 3.88 -11.19
C LEU A 246 -6.39 4.42 -12.11
N LYS A 247 -5.53 3.55 -12.65
CA LYS A 247 -4.41 3.90 -13.54
C LYS A 247 -4.28 2.94 -14.74
N PRO A 248 -5.19 3.02 -15.73
CA PRO A 248 -5.23 2.07 -16.85
C PRO A 248 -3.99 2.16 -17.75
N ASN A 249 -3.35 3.32 -17.83
CA ASN A 249 -2.16 3.54 -18.67
C ASN A 249 -0.87 2.90 -18.12
N TYR A 250 -0.91 2.31 -16.91
CA TYR A 250 0.26 1.63 -16.35
C TYR A 250 0.32 0.20 -16.89
N SER A 251 1.28 -0.05 -17.79
CA SER A 251 1.45 -1.34 -18.46
C SER A 251 1.65 -2.50 -17.47
N VAL A 252 2.37 -2.25 -16.37
CA VAL A 252 2.58 -3.22 -15.29
C VAL A 252 1.25 -3.70 -14.70
N TYR A 253 0.28 -2.81 -14.49
CA TYR A 253 -1.03 -3.17 -13.94
C TYR A 253 -1.87 -3.96 -14.94
N SER A 254 -1.79 -3.57 -16.22
CA SER A 254 -2.46 -4.29 -17.31
C SER A 254 -1.95 -5.73 -17.43
N SER A 255 -0.64 -5.92 -17.33
CA SER A 255 -0.01 -7.25 -17.35
C SER A 255 -0.39 -8.09 -16.14
N ALA A 256 -0.35 -7.50 -14.93
CA ALA A 256 -0.76 -8.19 -13.71
C ALA A 256 -2.24 -8.59 -13.75
N LEU A 257 -3.12 -7.68 -14.21
CA LEU A 257 -4.55 -7.96 -14.34
C LEU A 257 -4.81 -9.13 -15.27
N ARG A 258 -4.08 -9.25 -16.39
CA ARG A 258 -4.22 -10.39 -17.32
C ARG A 258 -3.97 -11.74 -16.63
N LEU A 259 -3.08 -11.79 -15.64
CA LEU A 259 -2.77 -13.01 -14.90
C LEU A 259 -3.87 -13.38 -13.90
N VAL A 260 -4.43 -12.38 -13.22
CA VAL A 260 -5.35 -12.60 -12.09
C VAL A 260 -6.82 -12.43 -12.44
N ARG A 261 -7.17 -11.92 -13.63
CA ARG A 261 -8.56 -11.62 -14.01
C ARG A 261 -9.49 -12.84 -13.90
N SER A 262 -9.01 -14.04 -14.23
CA SER A 262 -9.78 -15.28 -14.10
C SER A 262 -10.06 -15.68 -12.65
N MET A 263 -9.39 -15.07 -11.68
CA MET A 263 -9.59 -15.28 -10.24
C MET A 263 -10.71 -14.38 -9.67
N LEU A 264 -11.22 -13.44 -10.47
CA LEU A 264 -12.42 -12.67 -10.13
C LEU A 264 -13.69 -13.51 -10.36
N PRO A 265 -14.74 -13.32 -9.55
CA PRO A 265 -16.04 -13.94 -9.78
C PRO A 265 -16.82 -13.20 -10.88
N LEU A 266 -16.30 -13.21 -12.11
CA LEU A 266 -16.89 -12.51 -13.26
C LEU A 266 -18.37 -12.93 -13.48
N PRO A 267 -19.29 -11.99 -13.82
CA PRO A 267 -19.06 -10.60 -14.18
C PRO A 267 -19.01 -9.63 -12.98
N TYR A 268 -18.75 -10.14 -11.78
CA TYR A 268 -18.71 -9.36 -10.54
C TYR A 268 -17.26 -9.15 -10.08
N LEU A 269 -17.05 -8.11 -9.26
CA LEU A 269 -15.77 -7.86 -8.60
C LEU A 269 -15.62 -8.76 -7.36
N LYS A 270 -16.68 -8.88 -6.55
CA LYS A 270 -16.70 -9.75 -5.37
C LYS A 270 -18.04 -10.45 -5.25
N VAL A 271 -18.00 -11.70 -4.79
CA VAL A 271 -19.17 -12.49 -4.41
C VAL A 271 -18.87 -13.13 -3.07
N GLY A 272 -19.85 -13.17 -2.17
CA GLY A 272 -19.68 -13.78 -0.86
C GLY A 272 -20.97 -13.81 -0.07
N TYR A 273 -20.92 -14.39 1.12
CA TYR A 273 -22.08 -14.44 2.01
C TYR A 273 -22.07 -13.27 2.99
N LEU A 274 -23.26 -12.72 3.23
CA LEU A 274 -23.55 -11.78 4.29
C LEU A 274 -24.90 -12.17 4.91
N THR A 275 -25.03 -11.92 6.20
CA THR A 275 -26.27 -12.07 6.95
C THR A 275 -26.97 -10.72 7.00
N ALA A 276 -28.23 -10.69 6.58
CA ALA A 276 -28.96 -9.45 6.39
C ALA A 276 -30.38 -9.55 6.96
N PRO A 277 -30.98 -8.44 7.39
CA PRO A 277 -32.34 -8.44 7.92
C PRO A 277 -33.38 -8.62 6.80
N PRO A 278 -34.66 -8.92 7.15
CA PRO A 278 -35.76 -8.83 6.19
C PRO A 278 -35.87 -7.43 5.59
N VAL A 279 -36.23 -7.36 4.31
CA VAL A 279 -36.28 -6.08 3.59
C VAL A 279 -37.35 -5.17 4.18
N GLY A 280 -36.99 -3.91 4.45
CA GLY A 280 -37.83 -2.93 5.12
C GLY A 280 -37.92 -3.07 6.64
N ARG A 281 -37.17 -4.01 7.25
CA ARG A 281 -37.12 -4.20 8.72
C ARG A 281 -35.67 -4.30 9.22
N PRO A 282 -34.92 -3.17 9.23
CA PRO A 282 -33.49 -3.18 9.59
C PRO A 282 -33.20 -3.62 11.04
N LEU A 283 -34.16 -3.45 11.96
CA LEU A 283 -34.06 -3.86 13.37
C LEU A 283 -34.93 -5.10 13.68
N ALA A 284 -34.90 -6.10 12.80
CA ALA A 284 -35.64 -7.34 13.01
C ALA A 284 -35.00 -8.21 14.11
N PRO A 285 -35.78 -9.07 14.80
CA PRO A 285 -35.25 -10.08 15.71
C PRO A 285 -34.13 -10.90 15.04
N HIS A 286 -33.09 -11.28 15.79
CA HIS A 286 -31.93 -11.98 15.22
C HIS A 286 -32.30 -13.28 14.48
N SER A 287 -33.39 -13.95 14.87
CA SER A 287 -33.93 -15.13 14.18
C SER A 287 -34.37 -14.89 12.74
N ASP A 288 -34.68 -13.64 12.39
CA ASP A 288 -35.25 -13.27 11.09
C ASP A 288 -34.16 -12.87 10.09
N TRP A 289 -32.93 -12.66 10.58
CA TRP A 289 -31.77 -12.37 9.73
C TRP A 289 -31.37 -13.62 8.97
N LYS A 290 -31.19 -13.48 7.66
CA LYS A 290 -30.88 -14.60 6.77
C LYS A 290 -29.51 -14.42 6.17
N ARG A 291 -28.67 -15.45 6.33
CA ARG A 291 -27.44 -15.60 5.56
C ARG A 291 -27.80 -15.79 4.08
N SER A 292 -27.29 -14.93 3.23
CA SER A 292 -27.57 -14.92 1.79
C SER A 292 -26.32 -14.55 1.02
N GLN A 293 -26.26 -14.92 -0.25
CA GLN A 293 -25.15 -14.55 -1.12
C GLN A 293 -25.38 -13.13 -1.66
N PHE A 294 -24.33 -12.33 -1.70
CA PHE A 294 -24.28 -10.98 -2.25
C PHE A 294 -23.21 -10.91 -3.32
N PHE A 295 -23.41 -10.03 -4.29
CA PHE A 295 -22.39 -9.66 -5.27
C PHE A 295 -22.16 -8.15 -5.23
N LEU A 296 -20.94 -7.76 -5.56
CA LEU A 296 -20.50 -6.39 -5.77
C LEU A 296 -19.90 -6.31 -7.17
N ASN A 297 -20.44 -5.44 -8.01
CA ASN A 297 -19.89 -5.11 -9.32
C ASN A 297 -19.34 -3.67 -9.29
N HIS A 298 -19.41 -2.93 -10.41
CA HIS A 298 -18.90 -1.57 -10.51
C HIS A 298 -19.90 -0.48 -10.09
N ASP A 299 -21.19 -0.80 -9.95
CA ASP A 299 -22.28 0.16 -9.71
C ASP A 299 -23.22 -0.22 -8.56
N VAL A 300 -23.25 -1.47 -8.10
CA VAL A 300 -24.16 -1.96 -7.06
C VAL A 300 -23.56 -3.07 -6.17
N LEU A 301 -23.92 -3.04 -4.89
CA LEU A 301 -23.92 -4.20 -3.98
C LEU A 301 -25.35 -4.73 -3.86
N GLN A 302 -25.58 -5.99 -4.23
CA GLN A 302 -26.93 -6.56 -4.22
C GLN A 302 -26.97 -8.00 -3.73
N LYS A 303 -28.06 -8.37 -3.05
CA LYS A 303 -28.38 -9.75 -2.74
C LYS A 303 -28.60 -10.55 -4.02
N LEU A 304 -27.92 -11.68 -4.17
CA LEU A 304 -28.08 -12.59 -5.29
C LEU A 304 -29.38 -13.39 -5.12
N ASN A 305 -30.29 -13.27 -6.09
CA ASN A 305 -31.50 -14.09 -6.15
C ASN A 305 -31.17 -15.41 -6.84
N ILE A 306 -30.86 -16.45 -6.06
CA ILE A 306 -30.78 -17.81 -6.60
C ILE A 306 -32.22 -18.33 -6.71
N GLY A 307 -32.82 -18.18 -7.89
CA GLY A 307 -34.05 -18.89 -8.26
C GLY A 307 -33.69 -20.31 -8.78
N GLY A 308 -34.42 -21.38 -8.46
CA GLY A 308 -35.75 -21.41 -7.90
C GLY A 308 -36.00 -22.61 -6.98
N GLU A 309 -36.80 -22.37 -5.94
CA GLU A 309 -37.69 -23.41 -5.44
C GLU A 309 -38.58 -23.84 -6.61
N GLN A 310 -38.41 -25.08 -7.06
CA GLN A 310 -39.41 -25.76 -7.87
C GLN A 310 -40.70 -25.79 -7.07
N ILE A 311 -41.59 -24.84 -7.35
CA ILE A 311 -43.01 -24.98 -7.00
C ILE A 311 -43.48 -26.20 -7.79
N GLN A 312 -43.61 -27.33 -7.10
CA GLN A 312 -44.38 -28.47 -7.60
C GLN A 312 -45.76 -27.94 -7.97
N THR A 313 -46.03 -27.86 -9.26
CA THR A 313 -47.36 -27.62 -9.79
C THR A 313 -48.23 -28.82 -9.49
N SER A 314 -48.98 -28.74 -8.40
CA SER A 314 -50.24 -29.46 -8.23
C SER A 314 -51.36 -28.50 -8.65
N PRO A 315 -52.19 -28.82 -9.66
CA PRO A 315 -53.28 -27.94 -10.05
C PRO A 315 -54.50 -28.19 -9.17
N SER A 316 -54.89 -27.22 -8.36
CA SER A 316 -56.27 -27.18 -7.84
C SER A 316 -56.76 -25.77 -7.51
N THR A 317 -57.76 -25.37 -8.31
CA THR A 317 -58.94 -24.55 -7.98
C THR A 317 -58.85 -23.04 -7.77
N LEU A 318 -59.73 -22.36 -8.52
CA LEU A 318 -60.00 -20.93 -8.56
C LEU A 318 -60.22 -20.27 -7.19
N GLY A 319 -59.63 -19.10 -7.01
CA GLY A 319 -59.99 -18.13 -5.97
C GLY A 319 -59.45 -16.74 -6.33
N ARG A 320 -60.36 -15.85 -6.75
CA ARG A 320 -60.10 -14.49 -7.20
C ARG A 320 -59.96 -13.56 -5.98
N SER A 321 -58.80 -12.94 -5.76
CA SER A 321 -58.69 -11.64 -5.09
C SER A 321 -57.33 -11.01 -5.38
N GLY A 322 -57.33 -9.72 -5.68
CA GLY A 322 -56.19 -8.98 -6.24
C GLY A 322 -54.95 -8.97 -5.35
N SER A 323 -53.84 -9.43 -5.92
CA SER A 323 -52.49 -9.22 -5.43
C SER A 323 -51.64 -8.82 -6.64
N THR A 324 -51.50 -7.52 -6.87
CA THR A 324 -50.52 -6.99 -7.81
C THR A 324 -49.66 -5.98 -7.06
N LEU A 325 -48.33 -6.15 -7.23
CA LEU A 325 -47.24 -5.27 -6.76
C LEU A 325 -46.67 -5.56 -5.36
N ASN A 326 -46.17 -6.76 -5.12
CA ASN A 326 -44.97 -6.92 -4.28
C ASN A 326 -43.90 -7.61 -5.12
N GLY A 327 -43.31 -6.82 -6.04
CA GLY A 327 -42.06 -7.21 -6.68
C GLY A 327 -41.03 -7.46 -5.58
N ASP A 328 -40.36 -8.60 -5.68
CA ASP A 328 -39.41 -9.16 -4.74
C ASP A 328 -38.37 -8.10 -4.31
N ARG A 329 -38.65 -7.37 -3.22
CA ARG A 329 -37.77 -6.29 -2.75
C ARG A 329 -36.50 -6.95 -2.22
N THR A 330 -35.41 -6.83 -2.97
CA THR A 330 -34.08 -7.31 -2.57
C THR A 330 -33.29 -6.19 -1.91
N ILE A 331 -32.34 -6.56 -1.05
CA ILE A 331 -31.38 -5.59 -0.52
C ILE A 331 -30.44 -5.20 -1.66
N LYS A 332 -30.46 -3.91 -1.99
CA LYS A 332 -29.68 -3.29 -3.07
C LYS A 332 -29.08 -1.99 -2.54
N VAL A 333 -27.80 -1.75 -2.81
CA VAL A 333 -27.09 -0.51 -2.51
C VAL A 333 -26.38 -0.06 -3.77
N GLU A 334 -26.83 1.05 -4.35
CA GLU A 334 -26.12 1.67 -5.48
C GLU A 334 -24.85 2.33 -4.94
N ILE A 335 -23.72 2.15 -5.63
CA ILE A 335 -22.44 2.75 -5.27
C ILE A 335 -22.53 4.29 -5.16
N PRO A 336 -23.23 5.01 -6.07
CA PRO A 336 -23.44 6.45 -5.95
C PRO A 336 -24.16 6.89 -4.67
N ASP A 337 -24.97 6.02 -4.07
CA ASP A 337 -25.80 6.36 -2.91
C ASP A 337 -25.05 6.23 -1.58
N ILE A 338 -23.84 5.64 -1.59
CA ILE A 338 -23.02 5.42 -0.40
C ILE A 338 -22.46 6.74 0.13
N VAL A 339 -22.67 6.97 1.42
CA VAL A 339 -22.13 8.10 2.19
C VAL A 339 -20.92 7.66 3.01
N SER A 340 -21.04 6.54 3.73
CA SER A 340 -19.95 5.95 4.51
C SER A 340 -20.09 4.43 4.61
N VAL A 341 -18.96 3.76 4.83
CA VAL A 341 -18.92 2.32 5.09
C VAL A 341 -17.97 2.06 6.24
N SER A 342 -18.42 1.36 7.27
CA SER A 342 -17.62 1.04 8.46
C SER A 342 -17.94 -0.32 9.04
N ALA A 343 -16.96 -0.89 9.75
CA ALA A 343 -17.25 -1.95 10.71
C ALA A 343 -18.22 -1.41 11.78
N CYS A 344 -19.10 -2.27 12.28
CA CYS A 344 -20.14 -1.93 13.24
C CYS A 344 -20.19 -2.97 14.35
N ALA A 345 -20.27 -2.51 15.61
CA ALA A 345 -20.43 -3.33 16.80
C ALA A 345 -21.69 -2.89 17.56
N ASP A 346 -22.82 -2.85 16.85
CA ASP A 346 -24.12 -2.50 17.43
C ASP A 346 -24.78 -3.74 18.07
N LEU A 347 -25.33 -3.56 19.28
CA LEU A 347 -26.00 -4.61 20.06
C LEU A 347 -27.25 -5.16 19.38
N THR A 348 -27.84 -4.45 18.42
CA THR A 348 -29.00 -4.90 17.65
C THR A 348 -28.64 -5.84 16.51
N LEU A 349 -27.34 -6.07 16.26
CA LEU A 349 -26.88 -6.98 15.21
C LEU A 349 -26.77 -8.41 15.75
N PRO A 350 -27.09 -9.42 14.92
CA PRO A 350 -26.75 -10.80 15.22
C PRO A 350 -25.24 -10.98 15.49
N PRO A 351 -24.85 -12.04 16.22
CA PRO A 351 -23.44 -12.35 16.43
C PRO A 351 -22.66 -12.45 15.11
N GLY A 352 -21.52 -11.77 15.02
CA GLY A 352 -20.65 -11.77 13.85
C GLY A 352 -19.91 -10.45 13.70
N ALA A 353 -19.29 -10.24 12.53
CA ALA A 353 -18.58 -9.00 12.22
C ALA A 353 -19.52 -8.04 11.47
N GLY A 354 -20.04 -7.03 12.17
CA GLY A 354 -21.03 -6.10 11.63
C GLY A 354 -20.44 -5.12 10.61
N LEU A 355 -21.24 -4.80 9.60
CA LEU A 355 -20.99 -3.85 8.53
C LEU A 355 -22.14 -2.84 8.49
N CYS A 356 -21.82 -1.55 8.58
CA CYS A 356 -22.76 -0.47 8.35
C CYS A 356 -22.41 0.22 7.02
N ILE A 357 -23.39 0.33 6.14
CA ILE A 357 -23.32 1.12 4.91
C ILE A 357 -24.34 2.24 5.05
N ASP A 358 -23.88 3.45 5.33
CA ASP A 358 -24.73 4.63 5.33
C ASP A 358 -24.97 5.06 3.90
N THR A 359 -26.24 5.23 3.54
CA THR A 359 -26.65 5.73 2.23
C THR A 359 -27.47 7.01 2.39
N ILE A 360 -27.70 7.72 1.29
CA ILE A 360 -28.65 8.85 1.25
C ILE A 360 -30.10 8.45 1.60
N HIS A 361 -30.40 7.14 1.61
CA HIS A 361 -31.70 6.58 1.95
C HIS A 361 -31.76 5.99 3.37
N GLY A 362 -30.67 6.11 4.13
CA GLY A 362 -30.52 5.59 5.49
C GLY A 362 -29.49 4.46 5.60
N PRO A 363 -29.20 4.00 6.83
CA PRO A 363 -28.20 2.97 7.09
C PRO A 363 -28.69 1.58 6.70
N ILE A 364 -27.78 0.77 6.15
CA ILE A 364 -27.98 -0.63 5.86
C ILE A 364 -26.97 -1.44 6.66
N PHE A 365 -27.50 -2.36 7.46
CA PHE A 365 -26.69 -3.23 8.32
C PHE A 365 -26.60 -4.64 7.74
N LEU A 366 -25.38 -5.15 7.68
CA LEU A 366 -25.05 -6.50 7.23
C LEU A 366 -24.08 -7.13 8.24
N VAL A 367 -24.01 -8.45 8.30
CA VAL A 367 -23.08 -9.16 9.19
C VAL A 367 -22.27 -10.17 8.37
N ALA A 368 -20.95 -10.07 8.43
CA ALA A 368 -20.05 -11.05 7.84
C ALA A 368 -19.76 -12.19 8.83
N ASP A 369 -19.45 -13.37 8.29
CA ASP A 369 -19.19 -14.59 9.08
C ASP A 369 -17.91 -14.47 9.96
N SER A 370 -16.98 -13.59 9.58
CA SER A 370 -15.73 -13.33 10.33
C SER A 370 -15.22 -11.91 10.10
N TRP A 371 -14.31 -11.45 10.95
CA TRP A 371 -13.62 -10.16 10.80
C TRP A 371 -12.78 -10.09 9.51
N ASP A 372 -12.14 -11.19 9.11
CA ASP A 372 -11.40 -11.25 7.84
C ASP A 372 -12.33 -11.12 6.62
N ALA A 373 -13.52 -11.74 6.68
CA ALA A 373 -14.52 -11.60 5.63
C ALA A 373 -15.08 -10.17 5.58
N LEU A 374 -15.29 -9.54 6.74
CA LEU A 374 -15.68 -8.14 6.84
C LEU A 374 -14.63 -7.21 6.21
N ASP A 375 -13.35 -7.39 6.53
CA ASP A 375 -12.25 -6.62 5.93
C ASP A 375 -12.29 -6.73 4.40
N GLY A 376 -12.48 -7.94 3.86
CA GLY A 376 -12.60 -8.16 2.42
C GLY A 376 -13.80 -7.46 1.78
N TRP A 377 -14.92 -7.34 2.49
CA TRP A 377 -16.10 -6.57 2.02
C TRP A 377 -15.89 -5.06 2.14
N LEU A 378 -15.34 -4.59 3.26
CA LEU A 378 -15.01 -3.18 3.49
C LEU A 378 -14.05 -2.66 2.43
N ASP A 379 -12.96 -3.39 2.21
CA ASP A 379 -11.95 -3.05 1.22
C ASP A 379 -12.59 -2.98 -0.19
N ALA A 380 -13.34 -4.01 -0.58
CA ALA A 380 -13.94 -4.07 -1.91
C ALA A 380 -14.95 -2.94 -2.16
N ILE A 381 -15.87 -2.68 -1.22
CA ILE A 381 -16.88 -1.61 -1.36
C ILE A 381 -16.21 -0.24 -1.44
N ARG A 382 -15.22 0.03 -0.57
CA ARG A 382 -14.49 1.31 -0.57
C ARG A 382 -13.68 1.50 -1.84
N LEU A 383 -13.06 0.45 -2.38
CA LEU A 383 -12.35 0.50 -3.65
C LEU A 383 -13.29 0.82 -4.82
N VAL A 384 -14.44 0.14 -4.92
CA VAL A 384 -15.45 0.41 -5.96
C VAL A 384 -15.96 1.85 -5.86
N TYR A 385 -16.30 2.30 -4.66
CA TYR A 385 -16.74 3.68 -4.43
C TYR A 385 -15.65 4.69 -4.83
N THR A 386 -14.40 4.45 -4.48
CA THR A 386 -13.27 5.33 -4.84
C THR A 386 -13.10 5.39 -6.36
N ILE A 387 -13.17 4.26 -7.05
CA ILE A 387 -13.10 4.18 -8.52
C ILE A 387 -14.24 4.98 -9.15
N TYR A 388 -15.47 4.83 -8.63
CA TYR A 388 -16.63 5.61 -9.05
C TYR A 388 -16.40 7.12 -8.85
N ALA A 389 -15.99 7.53 -7.64
CA ALA A 389 -15.74 8.93 -7.28
C ALA A 389 -14.62 9.57 -8.12
N ARG A 390 -13.68 8.77 -8.64
CA ARG A 390 -12.62 9.19 -9.56
C ARG A 390 -13.04 9.17 -11.05
N GLY A 391 -14.31 8.87 -11.34
CA GLY A 391 -14.85 8.81 -12.70
C GLY A 391 -14.28 7.66 -13.53
N LYS A 392 -13.95 6.53 -12.88
CA LYS A 392 -13.33 5.33 -13.49
C LYS A 392 -14.24 4.10 -13.44
N ASN A 393 -15.53 4.28 -13.18
CA ASN A 393 -16.52 3.21 -13.12
C ASN A 393 -16.58 2.40 -14.43
N GLU A 394 -16.56 3.06 -15.60
CA GLU A 394 -16.58 2.39 -16.91
C GLU A 394 -15.36 1.51 -17.15
N VAL A 395 -14.20 1.93 -16.63
CA VAL A 395 -12.97 1.13 -16.71
C VAL A 395 -13.13 -0.15 -15.89
N LEU A 396 -13.65 -0.03 -14.66
CA LEU A 396 -13.92 -1.20 -13.83
C LEU A 396 -15.00 -2.10 -14.43
N ALA A 397 -16.05 -1.53 -15.03
CA ALA A 397 -17.07 -2.26 -15.76
C ALA A 397 -16.43 -3.12 -16.86
N GLY A 398 -15.61 -2.52 -17.74
CA GLY A 398 -14.91 -3.25 -18.80
C GLY A 398 -13.99 -4.37 -18.27
N ILE A 399 -13.33 -4.16 -17.13
CA ILE A 399 -12.51 -5.21 -16.49
C ILE A 399 -13.37 -6.43 -16.14
N ILE A 400 -14.51 -6.23 -15.48
CA ILE A 400 -15.33 -7.32 -14.93
C ILE A 400 -16.30 -7.93 -15.94
N THR A 401 -16.75 -7.19 -16.96
CA THR A 401 -17.67 -7.71 -17.97
C THR A 401 -16.98 -8.30 -19.20
N GLY A 402 -15.75 -7.85 -19.49
CA GLY A 402 -15.01 -8.26 -20.69
C GLY A 402 -15.18 -7.30 -21.86
#